data_AF-A0AAD6Y780-F1
#
_entry.id   AF-A0AAD6Y780-F1
#
_cell.length_a   1.000
_cell.length_b   1.000
_cell.length_c   1.000
_cell.angle_alpha   90.00
_cell.angle_beta   90.00
_cell.angle_gamma   90.00
#
_symmetry.space_group_name_H-M   'P 1'
#
loop_
_entity.id
_entity.type
_entity.pdbx_description
1 polymer ?
#
loop_
_entity_poly.entity_id
_entity_poly.type
_entity_poly.pdbx_seq_one_letter_code
_entity_poly.pdbx_strand_id
1 'polypeptide(L)' 'EECLIDFCEIKGEHSGENIANAVWEALARYEIEGRIIAFVMDNATNNDTFAE' A
#
# COMPACT_ATOMS: atom_id res chain seq x y z
N GLU A 1 -8.87 -16.36 8.30
CA GLU A 1 -7.46 -16.36 8.72
C GLU A 1 -6.79 -15.19 8.02
N GLU A 2 -5.97 -14.42 8.73
CA GLU A 2 -5.28 -13.25 8.19
C GLU A 2 -3.85 -13.66 7.80
N CYS A 3 -3.34 -13.08 6.71
CA CYS A 3 -1.99 -13.38 6.20
C CYS A 3 -1.22 -12.07 6.03
N LEU A 4 -0.06 -11.98 6.67
CA LEU A 4 0.88 -10.88 6.46
C LEU A 4 1.62 -11.11 5.14
N ILE A 5 1.52 -10.15 4.22
CA ILE A 5 2.12 -10.26 2.88
C ILE A 5 3.59 -9.81 2.89
N ASP A 6 3.87 -8.61 3.40
CA ASP A 6 5.23 -8.03 3.39
C ASP A 6 5.39 -6.93 4.45
N PHE A 7 6.65 -6.60 4.76
CA PHE A 7 7.05 -5.38 5.45
C PHE A 7 7.86 -4.50 4.49
N CYS A 8 7.19 -3.58 3.81
CA CYS A 8 7.83 -2.71 2.82
C CYS A 8 8.52 -1.52 3.51
N GLU A 9 9.82 -1.36 3.29
CA GLU A 9 10.54 -0.16 3.71
C GLU A 9 10.15 1.02 2.79
N ILE A 10 9.55 2.06 3.37
CA ILE A 10 9.29 3.32 2.67
C ILE A 10 10.53 4.20 2.74
N LYS A 11 11.10 4.54 1.59
CA LYS A 11 12.26 5.43 1.49
C LYS A 11 11.80 6.83 1.08
N GLY A 12 12.34 7.86 1.73
CA GLY A 12 11.99 9.26 1.45
C GLY A 12 10.79 9.73 2.26
N GLU A 13 10.01 10.66 1.72
CA GLU A 13 8.84 11.24 2.40
C GLU A 13 7.69 10.23 2.48
N HIS A 14 6.99 10.20 3.62
CA HIS A 14 5.83 9.34 3.81
C HIS A 14 4.56 9.99 3.21
N SER A 15 4.62 10.41 1.94
CA SER A 15 3.45 10.89 1.20
C SER A 15 2.55 9.73 0.80
N GLY A 16 1.26 9.98 0.59
CA GLY A 16 0.31 8.93 0.16
C GLY A 16 0.72 8.27 -1.15
N GLU A 17 1.22 9.05 -2.10
CA GLU A 17 1.74 8.56 -3.38
C GLU A 17 2.92 7.58 -3.17
N ASN A 18 3.86 7.91 -2.27
CA ASN A 18 5.00 7.04 -2.02
C ASN A 18 4.59 5.73 -1.33
N ILE A 19 3.66 5.82 -0.38
CA ILE A 19 3.10 4.64 0.30
C ILE A 19 2.32 3.78 -0.70
N ALA A 20 1.55 4.38 -1.60
CA ALA A 20 0.82 3.68 -2.67
C ALA A 20 1.77 2.92 -3.60
N ASN A 21 2.83 3.59 -4.07
CA ASN A 21 3.84 2.96 -4.93
C ASN A 21 4.46 1.74 -4.25
N ALA A 22 4.86 1.84 -2.98
CA ALA A 22 5.43 0.71 -2.25
C ALA A 22 4.44 -0.45 -2.09
N VAL A 23 3.16 -0.16 -1.83
CA VAL A 23 2.11 -1.20 -1.75
C VAL A 23 1.90 -1.85 -3.12
N TRP A 24 1.77 -1.08 -4.20
CA TRP A 24 1.58 -1.63 -5.54
C TRP A 24 2.76 -2.49 -6.01
N GLU A 25 3.99 -2.08 -5.71
CA GLU A 25 5.19 -2.88 -5.98
C GLU A 25 5.17 -4.21 -5.22
N ALA A 26 4.73 -4.22 -3.97
CA ALA A 26 4.58 -5.45 -3.19
C ALA A 26 3.50 -6.36 -3.79
N LEU A 27 2.32 -5.82 -4.10
CA LEU A 27 1.22 -6.57 -4.71
C LEU A 27 1.63 -7.22 -6.05
N ALA A 28 2.32 -6.45 -6.91
CA ALA A 28 2.84 -6.93 -8.19
C ALA A 28 3.90 -8.04 -8.01
N ARG A 29 4.77 -7.93 -6.99
CA ARG A 29 5.78 -8.96 -6.68
C ARG A 29 5.16 -10.32 -6.36
N TYR A 30 3.97 -10.32 -5.75
CA TYR A 30 3.24 -11.53 -5.38
C TYR A 30 2.11 -11.89 -6.38
N GLU A 31 1.96 -11.15 -7.47
CA GLU A 31 0.93 -11.35 -8.51
C GLU A 31 -0.51 -11.35 -7.94
N ILE A 32 -0.78 -10.46 -6.98
CA ILE A 32 -2.08 -10.33 -6.28
C ILE A 32 -2.78 -8.99 -6.51
N GLU A 33 -2.23 -8.09 -7.32
CA GLU A 33 -2.80 -6.79 -7.65
C GLU A 33 -4.24 -6.87 -8.21
N GLY A 34 -4.56 -7.94 -8.95
CA GLY A 34 -5.91 -8.20 -9.46
C GLY A 34 -6.89 -8.80 -8.45
N ARG A 35 -6.48 -8.98 -7.19
CA ARG A 35 -7.28 -9.63 -6.13
C ARG A 35 -7.63 -8.67 -4.98
N ILE A 36 -7.51 -7.36 -5.20
CA ILE A 36 -7.79 -6.34 -4.20
C ILE A 36 -9.24 -5.85 -4.32
N ILE A 37 -9.94 -5.80 -3.20
CA ILE A 37 -11.32 -5.29 -3.11
C ILE A 37 -11.35 -3.91 -2.46
N ALA A 38 -10.60 -3.73 -1.37
CA ALA A 38 -10.56 -2.50 -0.60
C ALA A 38 -9.25 -2.38 0.19
N PHE A 39 -8.83 -1.15 0.44
CA PHE A 39 -7.79 -0.83 1.42
C PHE A 39 -8.44 -0.29 2.69
N VAL A 40 -7.91 -0.71 3.84
CA VAL A 40 -8.26 -0.17 5.16
C VAL A 40 -7.00 0.41 5.75
N MET A 41 -7.04 1.70 6.05
CA MET A 41 -5.90 2.45 6.60
C MET A 41 -6.33 3.23 7.84
N ASP A 42 -5.36 3.74 8.57
CA ASP A 42 -5.60 4.66 9.68
C ASP A 42 -6.08 6.03 9.18
N ASN A 43 -6.45 6.91 10.11
CA ASN A 43 -6.94 8.26 9.80
C ASN A 43 -5.78 9.26 9.74
N ALA A 44 -4.83 9.04 8.82
CA ALA A 44 -3.68 9.91 8.59
C ALA A 44 -3.90 10.80 7.36
N THR A 45 -3.51 12.07 7.44
CA THR A 45 -3.76 13.09 6.38
C THR A 45 -3.05 12.77 5.05
N ASN A 46 -1.97 11.99 5.09
CA ASN A 46 -1.24 11.57 3.90
C ASN A 46 -1.95 10.47 3.12
N ASN A 47 -2.98 9.82 3.68
CA ASN A 47 -3.72 8.75 3.01
C ASN A 47 -4.62 9.26 1.85
N ASP A 48 -4.87 10.57 1.76
CA ASP A 48 -5.73 11.17 0.74
C ASP A 48 -5.26 10.88 -0.70
N THR A 49 -3.95 10.79 -0.94
CA THR A 49 -3.38 10.51 -2.27
C THR A 49 -2.94 9.05 -2.44
N PHE A 50 -3.29 8.16 -1.51
CA PHE A 50 -2.87 6.76 -1.57
C PHE A 50 -3.65 5.95 -2.63
N ALA A 51 -4.93 6.29 -2.82
CA ALA A 51 -5.84 5.55 -3.70
C ALA A 51 -6.29 6.35 -4.94
N GLU A 52 -5.71 7.54 -5.16
CA GLU A 52 -5.85 8.30 -6.41
C GLU A 52 -4.97 7.71 -7.52
#